data_AF-A0A6G0EBH7-F1
#
_entry.id   AF-A0A6G0EBH7-F1
#
_cell.length_a   1.000
_cell.length_b   1.000
_cell.length_c   1.000
_cell.angle_alpha   90.00
_cell.angle_beta   90.00
_cell.angle_gamma   90.00
#
_symmetry.space_group_name_H-M   'P 1'
#
loop_
_entity.id
_entity.type
_entity.pdbx_description
1 polymer ?
#
loop_
_entity_poly.entity_id
_entity_poly.type
_entity_poly.pdbx_seq_one_letter_code
_entity_poly.pdbx_strand_id
1 'polypeptide(L)'
;MSETSKRIEDLVSSGAIPRRGDEPVFEEPWQARAFGLVLSLCDDGVISWDAFQRQLVEEIGTAPSDSNGEGPNHVYYEHWLRAFEKLLVDTDVLSGVELRGRAGEFASGDRDASEFTLDEAGNEQ
;
A
#
# COMPACT_ATOMS: atom_id res chain seq x y z
N MET A 1 -19.76 5.83 -12.49
CA MET A 1 -19.00 4.99 -11.54
C MET A 1 -17.54 5.31 -11.76
N SER A 2 -16.80 5.70 -10.72
CA SER A 2 -15.37 6.01 -10.86
C SER A 2 -14.58 4.74 -11.15
N GLU A 3 -13.49 4.83 -11.91
CA GLU A 3 -12.61 3.70 -12.22
C GLU A 3 -12.08 3.07 -10.92
N THR A 4 -11.82 3.89 -9.91
CA THR A 4 -11.48 3.48 -8.54
C THR A 4 -12.54 2.59 -7.90
N SER A 5 -13.83 2.94 -7.98
CA SER A 5 -14.92 2.12 -7.41
C SER A 5 -14.99 0.74 -8.05
N LYS A 6 -14.76 0.65 -9.36
CA LYS A 6 -14.79 -0.63 -10.08
C LYS A 6 -13.62 -1.53 -9.68
N ARG A 7 -12.43 -0.96 -9.42
CA ARG A 7 -11.27 -1.70 -8.92
C ARG A 7 -11.49 -2.24 -7.50
N ILE A 8 -12.14 -1.46 -6.64
CA ILE A 8 -12.52 -1.89 -5.29
C ILE A 8 -13.49 -3.08 -5.37
N GLU A 9 -14.51 -2.98 -6.23
CA GLU A 9 -15.50 -4.05 -6.42
C GLU A 9 -14.87 -5.36 -6.92
N ASP A 10 -13.88 -5.27 -7.83
CA ASP A 10 -13.14 -6.42 -8.35
C ASP A 10 -12.30 -7.12 -7.25
N LEU A 11 -11.59 -6.35 -6.42
CA LEU A 11 -10.85 -6.89 -5.27
C LEU A 11 -11.75 -7.59 -4.27
N VAL A 12 -12.87 -6.96 -3.92
CA VAL A 12 -13.84 -7.50 -2.98
C VAL A 12 -14.46 -8.78 -3.52
N SER A 13 -14.74 -8.83 -4.83
CA SER A 13 -15.30 -10.00 -5.52
C SER A 13 -14.30 -11.16 -5.63
N SER A 14 -13.00 -10.87 -5.74
CA SER A 14 -11.95 -11.89 -5.79
C SER A 14 -11.74 -12.64 -4.45
N GLY A 15 -12.31 -12.14 -3.35
CA GLY A 15 -12.11 -12.69 -2.01
C GLY A 15 -10.73 -12.42 -1.42
N ALA A 16 -9.92 -11.58 -2.07
CA ALA A 16 -8.57 -11.26 -1.63
C ALA A 16 -8.55 -10.32 -0.41
N ILE A 17 -9.48 -9.35 -0.30
CA ILE A 17 -9.48 -8.37 0.80
C ILE A 17 -10.48 -8.75 1.91
N PRO A 18 -10.10 -8.65 3.20
CA PRO A 18 -11.02 -8.71 4.33
C PRO A 18 -12.09 -7.60 4.27
N ARG A 19 -13.36 -8.00 4.35
CA ARG A 19 -14.51 -7.11 4.12
C ARG A 19 -15.54 -7.14 5.24
N ARG A 20 -16.26 -6.03 5.38
CA ARG A 20 -17.50 -5.93 6.14
C ARG A 20 -18.59 -5.47 5.16
N GLY A 21 -19.39 -6.40 4.65
CA GLY A 21 -20.27 -6.12 3.52
C GLY A 21 -19.46 -5.95 2.24
N ASP A 22 -19.57 -4.80 1.59
CA ASP A 22 -18.90 -4.45 0.32
C ASP A 22 -17.71 -3.49 0.52
N GLU A 23 -17.35 -3.16 1.76
CA GLU A 23 -16.27 -2.21 2.07
C GLU A 23 -15.01 -2.93 2.58
N PRO A 24 -13.80 -2.49 2.14
CA PRO A 24 -12.53 -2.91 2.72
C PRO A 24 -12.48 -2.60 4.22
N VAL A 25 -12.02 -3.55 5.03
CA VAL A 25 -11.82 -3.34 6.47
C VAL A 25 -10.35 -3.10 6.74
N PHE A 26 -10.08 -2.01 7.47
CA PHE A 26 -8.76 -1.66 7.97
C PHE A 26 -8.76 -1.78 9.50
N GLU A 27 -7.87 -2.60 10.04
CA GLU A 27 -7.58 -2.73 11.48
C GLU A 27 -6.64 -1.65 11.96
N GLU A 28 -5.73 -1.18 11.09
CA GLU A 28 -4.70 -0.21 11.43
C GLU A 28 -4.66 0.97 10.43
N PRO A 29 -4.31 2.20 10.87
CA PRO A 29 -4.28 3.36 9.98
C PRO A 29 -3.31 3.25 8.80
N TRP A 30 -2.26 2.44 8.91
CA TRP A 30 -1.32 2.21 7.81
C TRP A 30 -1.94 1.39 6.67
N GLN A 31 -2.90 0.51 6.96
CA GLN A 31 -3.54 -0.35 5.96
C GLN A 31 -4.38 0.48 4.98
N ALA A 32 -5.16 1.43 5.51
CA ALA A 32 -5.93 2.38 4.69
C ALA A 32 -5.02 3.26 3.82
N ARG A 33 -3.87 3.69 4.37
CA ARG A 33 -2.88 4.49 3.63
C ARG A 33 -2.24 3.69 2.49
N ALA A 34 -1.79 2.46 2.76
CA ALA A 34 -1.22 1.59 1.73
C ALA A 34 -2.22 1.29 0.60
N PHE A 35 -3.48 1.04 0.96
CA PHE A 35 -4.56 0.85 0.00
C PHE A 35 -4.79 2.09 -0.87
N GLY A 36 -4.90 3.27 -0.24
CA GLY A 36 -5.10 4.55 -0.93
C GLY A 36 -3.97 4.89 -1.90
N LEU A 37 -2.70 4.63 -1.52
CA LEU A 37 -1.53 4.91 -2.36
C LEU A 37 -1.54 4.10 -3.66
N VAL A 38 -1.83 2.80 -3.58
CA VAL A 38 -1.92 1.95 -4.78
C VAL A 38 -3.04 2.47 -5.69
N LEU A 39 -4.21 2.77 -5.13
CA LEU A 39 -5.33 3.27 -5.92
C LEU A 39 -5.02 4.62 -6.58
N SER A 40 -4.38 5.55 -5.87
CA SER A 40 -3.97 6.85 -6.40
C SER A 40 -3.02 6.69 -7.58
N LEU A 41 -1.96 5.89 -7.43
CA LEU A 41 -0.99 5.68 -8.51
C LEU A 41 -1.58 4.93 -9.70
N CYS A 42 -2.56 4.06 -9.47
CA CYS A 42 -3.32 3.43 -10.54
C CYS A 42 -4.26 4.41 -11.26
N ASP A 43 -4.79 5.41 -10.56
CA ASP A 43 -5.64 6.47 -11.13
C ASP A 43 -4.80 7.45 -11.96
N ASP A 44 -3.63 7.81 -11.44
CA ASP A 44 -2.63 8.66 -12.11
C ASP A 44 -1.92 7.94 -13.27
N GLY A 45 -2.17 6.63 -13.46
CA GLY A 45 -1.60 5.82 -14.54
C GLY A 45 -0.11 5.52 -14.38
N VAL A 46 0.48 5.79 -13.21
CA VAL A 46 1.88 5.50 -12.89
C VAL A 46 2.12 3.99 -12.85
N ILE A 47 1.16 3.25 -12.29
CA ILE A 47 1.15 1.78 -12.29
C ILE A 47 -0.16 1.26 -12.86
N SER A 48 -0.14 0.05 -13.43
CA SER A 48 -1.35 -0.62 -13.89
C SER A 48 -1.97 -1.45 -12.76
N TRP A 49 -3.29 -1.37 -12.64
CA TRP A 49 -4.08 -2.19 -11.73
C TRP A 49 -3.85 -3.70 -11.94
N ASP A 50 -3.83 -4.14 -13.20
CA ASP A 50 -3.60 -5.55 -13.56
C ASP A 50 -2.18 -6.02 -13.18
N ALA A 51 -1.19 -5.14 -13.36
CA ALA A 51 0.19 -5.43 -12.97
C ALA A 51 0.31 -5.59 -11.45
N PHE A 52 -0.37 -4.73 -10.68
CA PHE A 52 -0.43 -4.84 -9.23
C PHE A 52 -1.14 -6.12 -8.77
N GLN A 53 -2.31 -6.43 -9.31
CA GLN A 53 -3.04 -7.67 -8.96
C GLN A 53 -2.20 -8.92 -9.21
N ARG A 54 -1.52 -8.98 -10.37
CA ARG A 54 -0.62 -10.10 -10.69
C ARG A 54 0.52 -10.20 -9.68
N GLN A 55 1.14 -9.08 -9.32
CA GLN A 55 2.24 -9.05 -8.36
C GLN A 55 1.77 -9.48 -6.96
N LEU A 56 0.57 -9.07 -6.56
CA LEU A 56 -0.03 -9.43 -5.27
C LEU A 56 -0.33 -10.93 -5.17
N VAL A 57 -0.89 -11.53 -6.21
CA VAL A 57 -1.15 -12.97 -6.25
C VAL A 57 0.16 -13.77 -6.18
N GLU A 58 1.20 -13.31 -6.87
CA GLU A 58 2.53 -13.94 -6.81
C GLU A 58 3.12 -13.84 -5.39
N GLU A 59 3.03 -12.67 -4.76
CA GLU A 59 3.55 -12.45 -3.40
C GLU A 59 2.83 -13.32 -2.37
N ILE A 60 1.49 -13.38 -2.40
CA ILE A 60 0.70 -14.23 -1.51
C ILE A 60 1.02 -15.72 -1.73
N GLY A 61 1.28 -16.12 -2.98
CA GLY A 61 1.62 -17.50 -3.32
C GLY A 61 3.05 -17.94 -2.98
N THR A 62 3.98 -16.99 -2.83
CA THR A 62 5.40 -17.27 -2.61
C THR A 62 5.89 -16.93 -1.20
N ALA A 63 5.25 -15.99 -0.53
CA ALA A 63 5.64 -15.56 0.80
C ALA A 63 5.20 -16.60 1.85
N PRO A 64 6.09 -16.96 2.80
CA PRO A 64 5.69 -17.76 3.95
C PRO A 64 4.64 -16.99 4.75
N SER A 65 3.55 -17.65 5.13
CA SER A 65 2.51 -17.10 6.02
C SER A 65 2.98 -16.96 7.47
N ASP A 66 4.23 -16.56 7.70
CA ASP A 66 4.77 -16.31 9.03
C ASP A 66 4.19 -15.01 9.57
N SER A 67 2.95 -15.12 10.05
CA SER A 67 2.33 -14.15 10.93
C SER A 67 3.05 -14.23 12.27
N ASN A 68 3.75 -13.18 12.67
CA ASN A 68 4.42 -13.07 13.96
C ASN A 68 3.41 -12.93 15.13
N GLY A 69 2.40 -13.82 15.18
CA GLY A 69 1.21 -13.70 16.01
C GLY A 69 0.12 -12.76 15.47
N GLU A 70 0.38 -12.10 14.34
CA GLU A 70 -0.53 -11.11 13.74
C GLU A 70 -1.77 -11.74 13.10
N GLY A 71 -2.86 -10.98 13.06
CA GLY A 71 -4.13 -11.40 12.46
C GLY A 71 -4.03 -11.59 10.94
N PRO A 72 -4.92 -12.41 10.33
CA PRO A 72 -4.89 -12.67 8.89
C PRO A 72 -5.07 -11.40 8.04
N ASN A 73 -5.76 -10.39 8.56
CA ASN A 73 -5.95 -9.11 7.87
C ASN A 73 -4.66 -8.28 7.85
N HIS A 74 -3.93 -8.23 8.97
CA HIS A 74 -2.60 -7.60 9.04
C HIS A 74 -1.65 -8.21 8.00
N VAL A 75 -1.55 -9.54 7.99
CA VAL A 75 -0.68 -10.30 7.08
C VAL A 75 -1.04 -10.03 5.61
N TYR A 76 -2.34 -9.92 5.30
CA TYR A 76 -2.77 -9.57 3.96
C TYR A 76 -2.26 -8.19 3.51
N TYR A 77 -2.39 -7.16 4.36
CA TYR A 77 -1.89 -5.84 4.02
C TYR A 77 -0.36 -5.74 4.04
N GLU A 78 0.36 -6.64 4.74
CA GLU A 78 1.80 -6.78 4.55
C GLU A 78 2.14 -7.30 3.14
N HIS A 79 1.44 -8.34 2.67
CA HIS A 79 1.61 -8.81 1.29
C HIS A 79 1.25 -7.73 0.27
N TRP A 80 0.21 -6.94 0.55
CA TRP A 80 -0.16 -5.76 -0.25
C TRP A 80 1.00 -4.77 -0.38
N LEU A 81 1.63 -4.40 0.75
CA LEU A 81 2.79 -3.52 0.76
C LEU A 81 3.97 -4.13 0.00
N ARG A 82 4.35 -5.38 0.27
CA ARG A 82 5.48 -6.03 -0.39
C ARG A 82 5.29 -6.11 -1.91
N ALA A 83 4.10 -6.47 -2.37
CA ALA A 83 3.76 -6.49 -3.79
C ALA A 83 3.84 -5.10 -4.41
N PHE A 84 3.36 -4.08 -3.70
CA PHE A 84 3.43 -2.69 -4.16
C PHE A 84 4.88 -2.19 -4.26
N GLU A 85 5.69 -2.40 -3.23
CA GLU A 85 7.10 -2.02 -3.22
C GLU A 85 7.88 -2.69 -4.36
N LYS A 86 7.66 -3.99 -4.56
CA LYS A 86 8.28 -4.74 -5.67
C LYS A 86 7.85 -4.18 -7.03
N LEU A 87 6.56 -3.88 -7.21
CA LEU A 87 6.07 -3.29 -8.44
C LEU A 87 6.70 -1.93 -8.73
N LEU A 88 6.86 -1.07 -7.72
CA LEU A 88 7.49 0.25 -7.90
C LEU A 88 8.96 0.13 -8.32
N VAL A 89 9.67 -0.88 -7.80
CA VAL A 89 11.05 -1.17 -8.19
C VAL A 89 11.11 -1.74 -9.60
N ASP A 90 10.25 -2.70 -9.92
CA ASP A 90 10.22 -3.36 -11.24
C ASP A 90 9.80 -2.40 -12.37
N THR A 91 9.05 -1.34 -12.03
CA THR A 91 8.62 -0.28 -12.96
C THR A 91 9.54 0.93 -12.98
N ASP A 92 10.67 0.90 -12.26
CA ASP A 92 11.65 1.99 -12.15
C ASP A 92 11.06 3.32 -11.63
N VAL A 93 9.92 3.26 -10.91
CA VAL A 93 9.28 4.43 -10.29
C VAL A 93 10.07 4.87 -9.06
N LEU A 94 10.60 3.90 -8.30
CA LEU A 94 11.50 4.13 -7.17
C LEU A 94 12.55 3.03 -7.11
N SER A 95 13.79 3.36 -6.73
CA SER A 95 14.75 2.31 -6.41
C SER A 95 14.48 1.72 -5.02
N GLY A 96 14.74 0.42 -4.85
CA GLY A 96 14.60 -0.23 -3.55
C GLY A 96 15.56 0.32 -2.48
N VAL A 97 16.65 0.97 -2.90
CA VAL A 97 17.59 1.64 -1.99
C VAL A 97 16.99 2.94 -1.46
N GLU A 98 16.41 3.77 -2.32
CA GLU A 98 15.75 5.02 -1.91
C GLU A 98 14.56 4.73 -0.99
N LEU A 99 13.76 3.73 -1.33
CA LEU A 99 12.61 3.31 -0.52
C LEU A 99 13.05 2.89 0.88
N ARG A 100 14.03 1.98 0.99
CA ARG A 100 14.55 1.53 2.30
C ARG A 100 15.25 2.63 3.07
N GLY A 101 16.01 3.49 2.39
CA GLY A 101 16.66 4.63 3.02
C GLY A 101 15.62 5.54 3.67
N ARG A 102 14.58 5.89 2.91
CA ARG A 102 13.48 6.72 3.39
C ARG A 102 12.70 6.07 4.53
N ALA A 103 12.40 4.78 4.44
CA ALA A 103 11.75 4.05 5.53
C ALA A 103 12.63 4.02 6.80
N GLY A 104 13.95 3.89 6.63
CA GLY A 104 14.93 3.96 7.71
C GLY A 104 14.93 5.31 8.43
N GLU A 105 14.93 6.41 7.69
CA GLU A 105 14.85 7.78 8.24
C GLU A 105 13.58 7.98 9.11
N PHE A 106 12.44 7.45 8.66
CA PHE A 106 11.21 7.49 9.44
C PHE A 106 11.25 6.59 10.68
N ALA A 107 11.87 5.41 10.57
CA ALA A 107 11.99 4.47 11.68
C ALA A 107 12.96 4.94 12.77
N SER A 108 14.04 5.64 12.40
CA SER A 108 14.99 6.24 13.35
C SER A 108 14.48 7.53 13.97
N GLY A 109 13.46 8.16 13.37
CA GLY A 109 12.96 9.48 13.75
C GLY A 109 13.82 10.63 13.21
N ASP A 110 14.77 10.35 12.31
CA ASP A 110 15.51 11.41 11.59
C ASP A 110 14.58 12.21 10.66
N ARG A 111 13.43 11.62 10.32
CA ARG A 111 12.35 12.28 9.58
C ARG A 111 11.01 11.95 10.21
N ASP A 112 10.16 12.95 10.36
CA ASP A 112 8.83 12.85 10.98
C ASP A 112 7.69 13.40 10.09
N ALA A 113 8.03 13.77 8.85
CA ALA A 113 7.13 14.40 7.88
C ALA A 113 6.60 15.80 8.29
N SER A 114 7.18 16.43 9.32
CA SER A 114 6.85 17.83 9.70
C SER A 114 7.02 18.81 8.54
N GLU A 115 7.95 18.56 7.63
CA GLU A 115 8.17 19.36 6.42
C GLU A 115 6.96 19.41 5.48
N PHE A 116 6.04 18.45 5.56
CA PHE A 116 4.81 18.43 4.75
C PHE A 116 3.64 19.11 5.45
N THR A 117 3.77 19.40 6.75
CA THR A 117 2.75 20.11 7.54
C THR A 117 3.11 21.57 7.79
N LEU A 118 4.37 21.95 7.65
CA LEU A 118 4.82 23.33 7.74
C LEU A 118 4.51 24.07 6.44
N ASP A 119 3.61 25.04 6.49
CA ASP A 119 3.51 26.03 5.43
C ASP A 119 4.77 26.93 5.43
N GLU A 120 5.02 27.64 4.33
CA GLU A 120 6.14 28.60 4.19
C GLU A 120 6.10 29.75 5.26
N ALA A 121 5.08 29.78 6.11
CA ALA A 121 4.89 30.75 7.18
C ALA A 121 5.17 30.18 8.60
N GLY A 122 5.48 28.89 8.73
CA GLY A 122 5.80 28.26 10.02
C GLY A 122 4.58 28.09 10.93
N ASN A 123 3.39 27.90 10.37
CA ASN A 123 2.17 27.68 11.14
C ASN A 123 1.63 26.26 10.91
N GLU A 124 1.22 25.59 12.00
CA GLU A 124 0.54 24.29 11.96
C GLU A 124 -0.90 24.47 11.43
N GLN A 125 -1.31 23.64 10.46
CA GLN A 125 -2.68 23.62 9.89
C GLN A 125 -3.71 23.01 10.86
#